data_AF-A0A834L382-F1
#
_entry.id   AF-A0A834L382-F1
#
_cell.length_a   1.000
_cell.length_b   1.000
_cell.length_c   1.000
_cell.angle_alpha   90.00
_cell.angle_beta   90.00
_cell.angle_gamma   90.00
#
_symmetry.space_group_name_H-M   'P 1'
#
loop_
_entity.id
_entity.type
_entity.pdbx_description
1 polymer ?
#
loop_
_entity_poly.entity_id
_entity_poly.type
_entity_poly.pdbx_seq_one_letter_code
_entity_poly.pdbx_strand_id
1 'polypeptide(L)'
;MAGRGKTLGSGAAKKATSRSSKAGLQFPVGRIARFLKAGKYAERVGAGAPVYLAAVLEYLAAEAQLSKLLGDVTIANGGVMPNIHNLLLPKKAGGSSKPSADED
;
A
#
# COMPACT_ATOMS: atom_id res chain seq x y z
N MET A 1 42.34 33.14 -15.97
CA MET A 1 40.95 33.01 -16.46
C MET A 1 40.13 32.28 -15.41
N ALA A 2 39.24 33.00 -14.71
CA ALA A 2 38.44 32.47 -13.62
C ALA A 2 37.17 31.80 -14.17
N GLY A 3 37.06 30.48 -14.04
CA GLY A 3 35.81 29.74 -14.26
C GLY A 3 34.98 29.76 -12.98
N ARG A 4 34.12 30.77 -12.83
CA ARG A 4 33.22 30.93 -11.70
C ARG A 4 32.28 29.72 -11.63
N GLY A 5 32.49 28.91 -10.59
CA GLY A 5 31.73 27.70 -10.29
C GLY A 5 30.23 27.93 -10.29
N LYS A 6 29.52 26.92 -10.77
CA LYS A 6 28.07 26.76 -10.73
C LYS A 6 27.56 27.21 -9.36
N THR A 7 26.72 28.24 -9.37
CA THR A 7 26.21 29.00 -8.24
C THR A 7 25.86 28.13 -7.02
N LEU A 8 26.78 28.02 -6.07
CA LEU A 8 26.48 27.78 -4.66
C LEU A 8 26.05 29.12 -4.07
N GLY A 9 24.83 29.55 -4.43
CA GLY A 9 24.27 30.82 -4.04
C GLY A 9 23.21 30.64 -2.97
N SER A 10 23.60 30.87 -1.72
CA SER A 10 22.73 31.27 -0.62
C SER A 10 22.07 32.61 -0.95
N GLY A 11 21.05 32.59 -1.79
CA GLY A 11 20.06 33.65 -1.96
C GLY A 11 18.70 33.07 -1.61
N ALA A 12 17.82 33.86 -0.99
CA ALA A 12 16.50 33.44 -0.50
C ALA A 12 15.86 32.41 -1.44
N ALA A 13 15.94 31.14 -1.05
CA ALA A 13 15.69 30.03 -1.97
C ALA A 13 14.20 30.02 -2.31
N LYS A 14 13.86 30.27 -3.58
CA LYS A 14 12.53 29.93 -4.10
C LYS A 14 12.23 28.49 -3.67
N LYS A 15 11.08 28.29 -3.01
CA LYS A 15 10.71 26.99 -2.42
C LYS A 15 10.85 25.92 -3.50
N ALA A 16 11.84 25.04 -3.34
CA ALA A 16 12.14 24.04 -4.35
C ALA A 16 10.95 23.07 -4.46
N THR A 17 10.40 22.91 -5.67
CA THR A 17 9.35 21.91 -5.91
C THR A 17 9.91 20.52 -5.66
N SER A 18 9.22 19.75 -4.83
CA SER A 18 9.64 18.38 -4.49
C SER A 18 9.58 17.46 -5.71
N ARG A 19 10.43 16.42 -5.73
CA ARG A 19 10.37 15.41 -6.80
C ARG A 19 9.04 14.64 -6.82
N SER A 20 8.41 14.44 -5.66
CA SER A 20 7.06 13.88 -5.56
C SER A 20 6.03 14.77 -6.25
N SER A 21 6.02 16.06 -5.94
CA SER A 21 5.12 17.04 -6.55
C SER A 21 5.34 17.18 -8.06
N LYS A 22 6.59 17.11 -8.54
CA LYS A 22 6.89 17.10 -9.98
C LYS A 22 6.42 15.84 -10.68
N ALA A 23 6.39 14.70 -9.99
CA ALA A 23 5.97 13.41 -10.53
C ALA A 23 4.47 13.13 -10.34
N GLY A 24 3.74 13.98 -9.61
CA GLY A 24 2.32 13.77 -9.31
C GLY A 24 2.05 12.64 -8.30
N LEU A 25 3.04 12.27 -7.49
CA LEU A 25 2.94 11.17 -6.52
C LEU A 25 2.73 11.71 -5.10
N GLN A 26 1.85 11.07 -4.33
CA GLN A 26 1.74 11.30 -2.88
C GLN A 26 2.94 10.70 -2.13
N PHE A 27 3.48 9.58 -2.62
CA PHE A 27 4.58 8.91 -1.95
C PHE A 27 5.90 9.70 -2.03
N PRO A 28 6.77 9.64 -1.00
CA PRO A 28 7.95 10.48 -0.89
C PRO A 28 9.14 9.96 -1.73
N VAL A 29 9.19 10.32 -3.02
CA VAL A 29 10.27 9.97 -3.98
C VAL A 29 11.66 10.32 -3.43
N GLY A 30 11.81 11.47 -2.77
CA GLY A 30 13.08 11.91 -2.20
C GLY A 30 13.61 10.98 -1.11
N ARG A 31 12.71 10.48 -0.25
CA ARG A 31 13.04 9.57 0.84
C ARG A 31 13.34 8.17 0.31
N ILE A 32 12.56 7.70 -0.67
CA ILE A 32 12.79 6.42 -1.35
C ILE A 32 14.17 6.41 -2.02
N ALA A 33 14.55 7.50 -2.70
CA ALA A 33 15.90 7.62 -3.27
C ALA A 33 17.01 7.49 -2.21
N ARG A 34 16.80 8.03 -1.01
CA ARG A 34 17.75 7.90 0.10
C ARG A 34 17.81 6.45 0.60
N PHE A 35 16.66 5.80 0.77
CA PHE A 35 16.60 4.40 1.21
C PHE A 35 17.21 3.43 0.20
N LEU A 36 17.03 3.64 -1.10
CA LEU A 36 17.67 2.83 -2.13
C LEU A 36 19.21 2.92 -2.07
N LYS A 37 19.76 4.09 -1.75
CA LYS A 37 21.21 4.27 -1.57
C LYS A 37 21.70 3.68 -0.24
N ALA A 38 20.96 3.90 0.84
CA ALA A 38 21.32 3.41 2.16
C ALA A 38 21.26 1.87 2.24
N GLY A 39 20.31 1.26 1.52
CA GLY A 39 20.13 -0.19 1.45
C GLY A 39 21.17 -0.92 0.61
N LYS A 40 22.07 -0.22 -0.09
CA LYS A 40 23.17 -0.80 -0.90
C LYS A 40 22.71 -1.86 -1.92
N TYR A 41 21.52 -1.71 -2.50
CA TYR A 41 20.97 -2.66 -3.50
C TYR A 41 21.75 -2.70 -4.81
N ALA A 42 22.45 -1.60 -5.13
CA ALA A 42 23.33 -1.48 -6.29
C ALA A 42 24.37 -0.39 -6.01
N GLU A 43 25.49 -0.43 -6.73
CA GLU A 43 26.56 0.58 -6.65
C GLU A 43 26.04 1.99 -7.00
N ARG A 44 25.14 2.08 -8.00
CA ARG A 44 24.51 3.32 -8.44
C ARG A 44 23.01 3.15 -8.55
N VAL A 45 22.27 4.18 -8.17
CA VAL A 45 20.81 4.25 -8.30
C VAL A 45 20.46 5.33 -9.33
N GLY A 46 19.84 4.93 -10.44
CA GLY A 46 19.38 5.84 -11.49
C GLY A 46 18.31 6.82 -10.99
N ALA A 47 18.20 7.98 -11.64
CA ALA A 47 17.29 9.05 -11.18
C ALA A 47 15.80 8.67 -11.28
N GLY A 48 15.43 7.79 -12.23
CA GLY A 48 14.05 7.31 -12.42
C GLY A 48 13.64 6.16 -11.48
N ALA A 49 14.59 5.39 -10.97
CA ALA A 49 14.31 4.25 -10.07
C ALA A 49 13.44 4.63 -8.84
N PRO A 50 13.74 5.70 -8.08
CA PRO A 50 12.90 6.08 -6.94
C PRO A 50 11.52 6.62 -7.35
N VAL A 51 11.36 7.12 -8.58
CA VAL A 51 10.05 7.58 -9.08
C VAL A 51 9.17 6.38 -9.41
N TYR A 52 9.73 5.40 -10.13
CA TYR A 52 9.03 4.17 -10.48
C TYR A 52 8.61 3.39 -9.24
N LEU A 53 9.54 3.19 -8.29
CA LEU A 53 9.23 2.49 -7.04
C LEU A 53 8.16 3.23 -6.22
N ALA A 54 8.21 4.56 -6.16
CA ALA A 54 7.20 5.34 -5.46
C ALA A 54 5.80 5.14 -6.08
N ALA A 55 5.70 5.16 -7.40
CA ALA A 55 4.44 4.97 -8.12
C ALA A 55 3.86 3.56 -7.88
N VAL A 56 4.70 2.53 -7.93
CA VAL A 56 4.25 1.14 -7.69
C VAL A 56 3.79 0.95 -6.25
N LEU A 57 4.51 1.50 -5.26
CA LEU A 57 4.10 1.42 -3.86
C LEU A 57 2.81 2.20 -3.59
N GLU A 58 2.62 3.36 -4.22
CA GLU A 58 1.39 4.14 -4.12
C GLU A 58 0.21 3.40 -4.75
N TYR A 59 0.41 2.79 -5.91
CA TYR A 59 -0.57 1.94 -6.57
C TYR A 59 -1.00 0.76 -5.68
N LEU A 60 -0.04 0.01 -5.13
CA LEU A 60 -0.32 -1.13 -4.25
C LEU A 60 -0.99 -0.73 -2.93
N ALA A 61 -0.70 0.47 -2.42
CA ALA A 61 -1.36 0.98 -1.23
C ALA A 61 -2.83 1.39 -1.49
N ALA A 62 -3.15 1.79 -2.72
CA ALA A 62 -4.51 2.14 -3.13
C ALA A 62 -5.34 0.90 -3.50
N GLU A 63 -4.71 -0.14 -4.06
CA GLU A 63 -5.40 -1.36 -4.49
C GLU A 63 -5.62 -2.34 -3.32
N ALA A 64 -6.88 -2.62 -2.98
CA ALA A 64 -7.27 -3.48 -1.86
C ALA A 64 -7.00 -4.99 -2.07
N GLN A 65 -6.23 -5.41 -3.09
CA GLN A 65 -5.92 -6.81 -3.39
C GLN A 65 -4.74 -7.36 -2.56
N LEU A 66 -4.67 -6.88 -1.32
CA LEU A 66 -3.59 -7.13 -0.38
C LEU A 66 -3.48 -8.61 0.02
N SER A 67 -4.59 -9.35 0.01
CA SER A 67 -4.66 -10.74 0.47
C SER A 67 -3.80 -11.71 -0.34
N LYS A 68 -3.65 -11.50 -1.66
CA LYS A 68 -2.84 -12.40 -2.51
C LYS A 68 -1.34 -12.19 -2.31
N LEU A 69 -0.91 -10.96 -2.02
CA LEU A 69 0.50 -10.62 -1.83
C LEU A 69 0.96 -10.85 -0.37
N LEU A 70 0.04 -10.72 0.60
CA LEU A 70 0.33 -10.82 2.02
C LEU A 70 -0.02 -12.19 2.64
N GLY A 71 -0.03 -13.27 1.85
CA GLY A 71 -0.41 -14.61 2.34
C GLY A 71 0.39 -15.06 3.58
N ASP A 72 1.68 -14.73 3.63
CA ASP A 72 2.59 -15.10 4.73
C ASP A 72 2.76 -13.97 5.78
N VAL A 73 1.96 -12.90 5.70
CA VAL A 73 2.06 -11.76 6.63
C VAL A 73 0.91 -11.83 7.63
N THR A 74 1.26 -11.83 8.92
CA THR A 74 0.25 -11.73 9.99
C THR A 74 -0.08 -10.26 10.27
N ILE A 75 -1.36 -9.90 10.15
CA ILE A 75 -1.85 -8.56 10.52
C ILE A 75 -2.11 -8.53 12.04
N ALA A 76 -1.33 -7.72 12.76
CA ALA A 76 -1.54 -7.51 14.19
C ALA A 76 -2.97 -7.00 14.45
N ASN A 77 -3.70 -7.62 15.39
CA ASN A 77 -5.10 -7.35 15.69
C ASN A 77 -6.08 -7.49 14.51
N GLY A 78 -5.71 -8.21 13.44
CA GLY A 78 -6.54 -8.36 12.24
C GLY A 78 -7.69 -9.36 12.37
N GLY A 79 -7.67 -10.23 13.38
CA GLY A 79 -8.63 -11.33 13.51
C GLY A 79 -8.55 -12.30 12.33
N VAL A 80 -9.64 -13.03 12.09
CA VAL A 80 -9.79 -13.91 10.92
C VAL A 80 -11.13 -13.62 10.25
N MET A 81 -11.22 -13.87 8.93
CA MET A 81 -12.51 -13.81 8.26
C MET A 81 -13.46 -14.84 8.88
N PRO A 82 -14.69 -14.46 9.24
CA PRO A 82 -15.69 -15.41 9.73
C PRO A 82 -15.94 -16.50 8.69
N ASN A 83 -15.63 -17.75 9.05
CA ASN A 83 -15.85 -18.91 8.20
C ASN A 83 -16.21 -20.12 9.07
N ILE A 84 -17.39 -20.69 8.84
CA ILE A 84 -17.89 -21.88 9.57
C ILE A 84 -18.13 -22.97 8.52
N HIS A 85 -17.41 -24.08 8.63
CA HIS A 85 -17.57 -25.20 7.71
C HIS A 85 -18.98 -25.80 7.85
N ASN A 86 -19.64 -26.15 6.75
CA ASN A 86 -21.03 -26.62 6.73
C ASN A 86 -21.31 -27.83 7.64
N LEU A 87 -20.29 -28.67 7.88
CA LEU A 87 -20.37 -29.81 8.80
C LEU A 87 -20.61 -29.40 10.26
N LEU A 88 -20.25 -28.17 10.63
CA LEU A 88 -20.38 -27.61 11.97
C LEU A 88 -21.70 -26.86 12.15
N LEU A 89 -22.43 -26.60 11.07
CA LEU A 89 -23.73 -25.96 11.16
C LEU A 89 -24.73 -26.94 11.80
N PRO A 90 -25.59 -26.45 12.70
CA PRO A 90 -26.65 -27.28 13.25
C PRO A 90 -27.47 -27.87 12.11
N LYS A 91 -27.64 -29.19 12.10
CA LYS A 91 -28.59 -29.82 11.20
C LYS A 91 -29.97 -29.28 11.59
N LYS A 92 -30.64 -28.58 10.67
CA LYS A 92 -31.98 -28.04 10.90
C LYS A 92 -32.88 -29.18 11.38
N ALA A 93 -33.14 -29.23 12.69
CA ALA A 93 -34.25 -29.99 13.23
C ALA A 93 -35.51 -29.32 12.67
N GLY A 94 -36.42 -30.14 12.13
CA GLY A 94 -37.58 -29.71 11.36
C GLY A 94 -38.28 -28.50 11.95
N GLY A 95 -38.60 -27.54 11.08
CA GLY A 95 -39.55 -26.50 11.44
C GLY A 95 -40.83 -27.16 11.92
N SER A 96 -41.30 -26.70 13.07
CA SER A 96 -42.61 -26.97 13.63
C SER A 96 -43.67 -27.05 12.51
N SER A 97 -44.24 -28.23 12.34
CA SER A 97 -45.51 -28.41 11.65
C SER A 97 -46.53 -27.50 12.33
N LYS A 98 -47.01 -26.49 11.60
CA LYS A 98 -48.16 -25.67 12.00
C LYS A 98 -49.37 -26.62 12.01
N PRO A 99 -50.14 -26.74 13.11
CA PRO A 99 -51.39 -27.49 13.06
C PRO A 99 -52.37 -26.70 12.19
N SER A 100 -52.87 -27.36 11.14
CA SER A 100 -54.04 -26.92 10.39
C SER A 100 -55.22 -26.85 11.37
N ALA A 101 -55.76 -25.66 11.57
CA ALA A 101 -57.05 -25.50 12.21
C ALA A 101 -58.10 -25.98 11.22
N ASP A 102 -58.81 -27.03 11.58
CA ASP A 102 -60.06 -27.45 10.93
C ASP A 102 -61.11 -26.35 11.19
N GLU A 103 -61.63 -25.76 10.11
CA GLU A 103 -62.79 -24.87 10.12
C GLU A 103 -64.07 -25.72 9.98
N ASP A 104 -64.92 -25.68 11.01
CA ASP A 104 -66.38 -25.95 10.93
C ASP A 104 -67.12 -24.60 10.99
#